data_AF-A0A9D6F2Q4-F1
#
_entry.id   AF-A0A9D6F2Q4-F1
#
_cell.length_a   1.000
_cell.length_b   1.000
_cell.length_c   1.000
_cell.angle_alpha   90.00
_cell.angle_beta   90.00
_cell.angle_gamma   90.00
#
_symmetry.space_group_name_H-M   'P 1'
#
loop_
_entity.id
_entity.type
_entity.pdbx_description
1 polymer ?
#
loop_
_entity_poly.entity_id
_entity_poly.type
_entity_poly.pdbx_seq_one_letter_code
_entity_poly.pdbx_strand_id
1 'polypeptide(L)'
;MGTPDYMAPEQFRDALHADPRSDIYGLGCTLYHLISGQVPFPGTSFSEKARAHGKKEPIPLEERCPEVPAGLAFVVQKMMAKHPSERYQSAGEVAEALAPYVAGSSHSVIRMRETGRWPPGQHTMLAPRRGIRALPWVAGAAALMLAGLALLIAWPRLFPADAPNPNPGPIVKLPDAKPNPPKGTDAPNKEPIKKVDPVKKKEPIKPKVVTIENGLTVAKDGTGQFTTISATLDKVQPGQTIRVLDAATYAETLSIDRPSKQTSITLEAVKGATLMFPKGTLGMLISDVPGVTVRGFRCRHEGELRYMIGVGGGSFGLHLDRLDFKASNPLVSAVTLEVIEPGHEVGIIENCTIQGGGAGLRVSGFINFTRPSPCGSIVLRNNTILDASQAILITGSVRHVHVVGNRIGFAKLYAIQLENLLPGADDILIANNSTLECKAGFRFWDDAKKKNLPKNIQIVNNLFLGGPDANLIFLDSGGSMSEVAGPGDAAVLLKAWRWSCNWRETRGPKGDDIFSKSWIPVAPGDTRQDRIAVLSRAVGSPEFIRPAKDSPLATKGAGGDLPGYVGAMPPDGIAWDWSEVWQARVKKKNGK
;
A
#
# COMPACT_ATOMS: atom_id res chain seq x y z
N MET A 1 -2.23 16.12 19.46
CA MET A 1 -2.47 15.87 20.90
C MET A 1 -2.99 14.45 21.00
N GLY A 2 -2.28 13.55 21.70
CA GLY A 2 -2.72 12.16 21.85
C GLY A 2 -4.07 12.05 22.57
N THR A 3 -4.73 10.90 22.47
CA THR A 3 -5.96 10.63 23.24
C THR A 3 -5.63 10.75 24.74
N PRO A 4 -6.31 11.64 25.50
CA PRO A 4 -5.93 11.98 26.87
C PRO A 4 -5.79 10.79 27.83
N ASP A 5 -6.45 9.67 27.55
CA ASP A 5 -6.39 8.43 28.35
C ASP A 5 -5.03 7.71 28.34
N TYR A 6 -4.15 8.07 27.40
CA TYR A 6 -2.84 7.42 27.21
C TYR A 6 -1.69 8.42 27.20
N MET A 7 -1.97 9.69 27.48
CA MET A 7 -0.99 10.76 27.37
C MET A 7 -0.05 10.76 28.59
N ALA A 8 1.25 10.93 28.35
CA ALA A 8 2.23 10.99 29.42
C ALA A 8 2.08 12.28 30.27
N PRO A 9 2.39 12.27 31.57
CA PRO A 9 2.27 13.44 32.45
C PRO A 9 2.97 14.69 31.92
N GLU A 10 4.14 14.54 31.32
CA GLU A 10 4.91 15.62 30.72
C GLU A 10 4.24 16.20 29.47
N GLN A 11 3.51 15.40 28.69
CA GLN A 11 2.78 15.87 27.50
C GLN A 11 1.60 16.78 27.86
N PHE A 12 1.02 16.63 29.07
CA PHE A 12 0.01 17.56 29.59
C PHE A 12 0.59 18.91 30.03
N ARG A 13 1.89 18.97 30.34
CA ARG A 13 2.57 20.19 30.81
C ARG A 13 3.22 20.93 29.65
N ASP A 14 3.96 20.21 28.83
CA ASP A 14 4.68 20.73 27.68
C ASP A 14 4.91 19.62 26.64
N ALA A 15 3.99 19.52 25.69
CA ALA A 15 4.04 18.51 24.63
C ALA A 15 5.23 18.67 23.66
N LEU A 16 5.89 19.83 23.62
CA LEU A 16 7.01 20.09 22.70
C LEU A 16 8.33 19.49 23.18
N HIS A 17 8.45 19.20 24.48
CA HIS A 17 9.65 18.63 25.10
C HIS A 17 9.46 17.17 25.53
N ALA A 18 8.42 16.50 25.02
CA ALA A 18 8.21 15.07 25.22
C ALA A 18 9.30 14.26 24.49
N ASP A 19 9.97 13.37 25.21
CA ASP A 19 11.01 12.48 24.67
C ASP A 19 10.47 11.06 24.40
N PRO A 20 11.25 10.13 23.83
CA PRO A 20 10.78 8.77 23.49
C PRO A 20 10.19 7.97 24.68
N ARG A 21 10.46 8.37 25.93
CA ARG A 21 9.89 7.72 27.12
C ARG A 21 8.42 8.10 27.34
N SER A 22 7.93 9.15 26.66
CA SER A 22 6.50 9.45 26.56
C SER A 22 5.75 8.33 25.82
N ASP A 23 6.35 7.77 24.77
CA ASP A 23 5.76 6.64 24.03
C ASP A 23 5.74 5.36 24.88
N ILE A 24 6.77 5.15 25.72
CA ILE A 24 6.80 4.04 26.70
C ILE A 24 5.64 4.14 27.69
N TYR A 25 5.34 5.35 28.17
CA TYR A 25 4.19 5.58 29.05
C TYR A 25 2.87 5.29 28.35
N GLY A 26 2.67 5.84 27.15
CA GLY A 26 1.44 5.62 26.38
C GLY A 26 1.23 4.15 26.01
N LEU A 27 2.31 3.42 25.70
CA LEU A 27 2.27 1.98 25.52
C LEU A 27 1.91 1.25 26.82
N GLY A 28 2.43 1.69 27.96
CA GLY A 28 2.06 1.17 29.28
C GLY A 28 0.57 1.34 29.57
N CYS A 29 0.00 2.52 29.29
CA CYS A 29 -1.44 2.77 29.40
C CYS A 29 -2.25 1.87 28.46
N THR A 30 -1.74 1.63 27.25
CA THR A 30 -2.38 0.73 26.27
C THR A 30 -2.38 -0.71 26.77
N LEU A 31 -1.25 -1.22 27.28
CA LEU A 31 -1.15 -2.56 27.85
C LEU A 31 -2.04 -2.73 29.07
N TYR A 32 -2.07 -1.73 29.96
CA TYR A 32 -2.99 -1.71 31.09
C TYR A 32 -4.44 -1.86 30.62
N HIS A 33 -4.84 -1.10 29.59
CA HIS A 33 -6.19 -1.14 29.05
C HIS A 33 -6.51 -2.49 28.40
N LEU A 34 -5.58 -3.07 27.64
CA LEU A 34 -5.78 -4.39 27.03
C LEU A 34 -5.93 -5.50 28.07
N ILE A 35 -5.18 -5.44 29.17
CA ILE A 35 -5.20 -6.47 30.23
C ILE A 35 -6.45 -6.32 31.12
N SER A 36 -6.79 -5.09 31.50
CA SER A 36 -7.88 -4.83 32.45
C SER A 36 -9.24 -4.57 31.80
N GLY A 37 -9.27 -4.28 30.50
CA GLY A 37 -10.46 -3.83 29.78
C GLY A 37 -10.91 -2.40 30.13
N GLN A 38 -10.14 -1.67 30.95
CA GLN A 38 -10.40 -0.26 31.30
C GLN A 38 -9.14 0.59 31.22
N VAL A 39 -9.30 1.87 30.87
CA VAL A 39 -8.18 2.83 30.91
C VAL A 39 -7.66 3.01 32.36
N PRO A 40 -6.36 3.33 32.55
CA PRO A 40 -5.77 3.46 33.89
C PRO A 40 -6.41 4.58 34.73
N PHE A 41 -6.86 5.66 34.09
CA PHE A 41 -7.49 6.81 34.74
C PHE A 41 -8.80 7.19 34.06
N PRO A 42 -9.92 6.55 34.43
CA PRO A 42 -11.23 6.96 33.94
C PRO A 42 -11.56 8.37 34.47
N GLY A 43 -12.15 9.21 33.61
CA GLY A 43 -12.56 10.57 33.91
C GLY A 43 -13.25 11.18 32.69
N THR A 44 -14.05 12.23 32.89
CA THR A 44 -14.86 12.82 31.80
C THR A 44 -14.24 14.09 31.22
N SER A 45 -13.42 14.80 32.00
CA SER A 45 -12.81 16.07 31.57
C SER A 45 -11.30 15.96 31.34
N PHE A 46 -10.78 16.77 30.42
CA PHE A 46 -9.35 16.84 30.11
C PHE A 46 -8.50 17.19 31.34
N SER A 47 -8.93 18.18 32.13
CA SER A 47 -8.23 18.62 33.35
C SER A 47 -8.19 17.55 34.43
N GLU A 48 -9.25 16.75 34.54
CA GLU A 48 -9.32 15.62 35.46
C GLU A 48 -8.33 14.52 35.06
N LYS A 49 -8.27 14.18 33.76
CA LYS A 49 -7.30 13.21 33.22
C LYS A 49 -5.86 13.70 33.37
N ALA A 50 -5.58 14.96 33.05
CA ALA A 50 -4.26 15.57 33.24
C ALA A 50 -3.79 15.48 34.71
N ARG A 51 -4.69 15.79 35.65
CA ARG A 51 -4.41 15.66 37.09
C ARG A 51 -4.19 14.20 37.49
N ALA A 52 -5.01 13.28 36.98
CA ALA A 52 -4.92 11.86 37.31
C ALA A 52 -3.62 11.24 36.78
N HIS A 53 -3.30 11.44 35.50
CA HIS A 53 -2.05 10.99 34.90
C HIS A 53 -0.84 11.55 35.66
N GLY A 54 -0.87 12.82 36.10
CA GLY A 54 0.24 13.45 36.80
C GLY A 54 0.38 13.17 38.30
N LYS A 55 -0.67 12.71 39.00
CA LYS A 55 -0.65 12.61 40.47
C LYS A 55 -1.30 11.36 41.07
N LYS A 56 -2.13 10.64 40.32
CA LYS A 56 -2.87 9.47 40.82
C LYS A 56 -2.18 8.20 40.37
N GLU A 57 -2.09 7.20 41.24
CA GLU A 57 -1.68 5.85 40.86
C GLU A 57 -2.86 5.08 40.24
N PRO A 58 -2.65 4.30 39.18
CA PRO A 58 -3.71 3.49 38.61
C PRO A 58 -4.08 2.39 39.61
N ILE A 59 -5.30 1.88 39.52
CA ILE A 59 -5.67 0.68 40.29
C ILE A 59 -4.72 -0.44 39.85
N PRO A 60 -4.03 -1.16 40.77
CA PRO A 60 -3.11 -2.23 40.39
C PRO A 60 -3.77 -3.24 39.44
N LEU A 61 -3.01 -3.74 38.45
CA LEU A 61 -3.55 -4.70 37.49
C LEU A 61 -3.99 -6.00 38.16
N GLU A 62 -3.29 -6.37 39.24
CA GLU A 62 -3.56 -7.52 40.08
C GLU A 62 -4.93 -7.43 40.78
N GLU A 63 -5.42 -6.21 41.05
CA GLU A 63 -6.77 -6.00 41.58
C GLU A 63 -7.85 -6.09 40.50
N ARG A 64 -7.52 -5.70 39.26
CA ARG A 64 -8.48 -5.72 38.13
C ARG A 64 -8.54 -7.06 37.40
N CYS A 65 -7.41 -7.75 37.33
CA CYS A 65 -7.23 -9.02 36.66
C CYS A 65 -6.30 -9.89 37.51
N PRO A 66 -6.82 -10.58 38.55
CA PRO A 66 -6.01 -11.38 39.48
C PRO A 66 -5.19 -12.50 38.81
N GLU A 67 -5.57 -12.89 37.59
CA GLU A 67 -4.89 -13.88 36.75
C GLU A 67 -3.61 -13.32 36.09
N VAL A 68 -3.37 -12.00 36.16
CA VAL A 68 -2.17 -11.39 35.57
C VAL A 68 -0.93 -11.82 36.35
N PRO A 69 0.15 -12.27 35.68
CA PRO A 69 1.41 -12.52 36.38
C PRO A 69 1.93 -11.24 37.05
N ALA A 70 2.26 -11.31 38.35
CA ALA A 70 2.73 -10.16 39.13
C ALA A 70 3.90 -9.43 38.46
N GLY A 71 4.80 -10.17 37.83
CA GLY A 71 5.92 -9.57 37.10
C GLY A 71 5.50 -8.81 35.83
N LEU A 72 4.43 -9.21 35.14
CA LEU A 72 3.88 -8.45 34.00
C LEU A 72 3.21 -7.16 34.49
N ALA A 73 2.47 -7.24 35.60
CA ALA A 73 1.87 -6.06 36.22
C ALA A 73 2.93 -5.04 36.65
N PHE A 74 4.05 -5.50 37.23
CA PHE A 74 5.19 -4.65 37.57
C PHE A 74 5.82 -3.97 36.35
N VAL A 75 5.99 -4.68 35.23
CA VAL A 75 6.52 -4.09 33.98
C VAL A 75 5.59 -2.98 33.48
N VAL A 76 4.29 -3.23 33.44
CA VAL A 76 3.28 -2.24 33.01
C VAL A 76 3.24 -1.04 33.96
N GLN A 77 3.35 -1.26 35.27
CA GLN A 77 3.46 -0.21 36.27
C GLN A 77 4.71 0.65 36.05
N LYS A 78 5.88 0.04 35.84
CA LYS A 78 7.14 0.75 35.58
C LYS A 78 7.11 1.56 34.28
N MET A 79 6.47 1.04 33.22
CA MET A 79 6.24 1.79 31.98
C MET A 79 5.41 3.06 32.23
N MET A 80 4.45 3.01 33.16
CA MET A 80 3.56 4.12 33.53
C MET A 80 4.06 4.96 34.72
N ALA A 81 5.35 4.86 35.10
CA ALA A 81 5.91 5.69 36.17
C ALA A 81 5.78 7.18 35.84
N LYS A 82 5.50 8.02 36.84
CA LYS A 82 5.18 9.43 36.61
C LYS A 82 6.37 10.21 36.09
N HIS A 83 7.55 9.97 36.67
CA HIS A 83 8.78 10.59 36.25
C HIS A 83 9.42 9.76 35.11
N PRO A 84 9.80 10.39 33.97
CA PRO A 84 10.43 9.67 32.86
C PRO A 84 11.73 8.92 33.25
N SER A 85 12.45 9.40 34.27
CA SER A 85 13.65 8.73 34.80
C SER A 85 13.37 7.41 35.52
N GLU A 86 12.14 7.18 35.96
CA GLU A 86 11.73 5.96 36.67
C GLU A 86 11.20 4.89 35.70
N ARG A 87 10.97 5.26 34.45
CA ARG A 87 10.53 4.36 33.37
C ARG A 87 11.72 3.56 32.82
N TYR A 88 11.41 2.64 31.93
CA TYR A 88 12.42 2.10 31.01
C TYR A 88 12.97 3.22 30.14
N GLN A 89 14.28 3.23 29.91
CA GLN A 89 14.95 4.32 29.20
C GLN A 89 14.93 4.11 27.68
N SER A 90 14.59 2.90 27.21
CA SER A 90 14.44 2.59 25.79
C SER A 90 13.34 1.56 25.54
N ALA A 91 12.82 1.54 24.31
CA ALA A 91 11.87 0.51 23.87
C ALA A 91 12.49 -0.90 23.89
N GLY A 92 13.83 -1.01 23.76
CA GLY A 92 14.55 -2.27 23.87
C GLY A 92 14.44 -2.88 25.26
N GLU A 93 14.63 -2.07 26.31
CA GLU A 93 14.48 -2.52 27.70
C GLU A 93 13.05 -2.98 28.01
N VAL A 94 12.04 -2.30 27.43
CA VAL A 94 10.63 -2.71 27.55
C VAL A 94 10.43 -4.08 26.90
N ALA A 95 10.97 -4.30 25.70
CA ALA A 95 10.84 -5.57 25.00
C ALA A 95 11.50 -6.72 25.78
N GLU A 96 12.69 -6.48 26.36
CA GLU A 96 13.37 -7.44 27.24
C GLU A 96 12.53 -7.77 28.48
N ALA A 97 11.93 -6.75 29.11
CA ALA A 97 11.11 -6.93 30.30
C ALA A 97 9.79 -7.68 30.02
N LEU A 98 9.20 -7.51 28.84
CA LEU A 98 7.97 -8.19 28.43
C LEU A 98 8.21 -9.63 27.92
N ALA A 99 9.42 -9.93 27.44
CA ALA A 99 9.75 -11.21 26.81
C ALA A 99 9.34 -12.47 27.61
N PRO A 100 9.48 -12.53 28.96
CA PRO A 100 9.07 -13.70 29.74
C PRO A 100 7.57 -14.02 29.71
N TYR A 101 6.71 -13.03 29.41
CA TYR A 101 5.25 -13.14 29.50
C TYR A 101 4.58 -13.46 28.16
N VAL A 102 5.38 -13.68 27.11
CA VAL A 102 4.91 -14.02 25.76
C VAL A 102 5.03 -15.54 25.56
N ALA A 103 4.15 -16.32 26.20
CA ALA A 103 4.17 -17.79 26.10
C ALA A 103 3.72 -18.26 24.71
N GLY A 104 4.56 -19.09 24.07
CA GLY A 104 4.35 -19.66 22.73
C GLY A 104 5.49 -19.42 21.74
N SER A 105 6.47 -18.59 22.08
CA SER A 105 7.61 -18.27 21.19
C SER A 105 8.97 -18.31 21.91
N SER A 106 9.14 -19.14 22.94
CA SER A 106 10.42 -19.21 23.68
C SER A 106 11.60 -19.64 22.79
N HIS A 107 11.35 -20.24 21.62
CA HIS A 107 12.37 -20.51 20.60
C HIS A 107 12.81 -19.27 19.79
N SER A 108 12.02 -18.19 19.72
CA SER A 108 12.36 -16.99 18.93
C SER A 108 13.25 -16.01 19.71
N VAL A 109 13.09 -15.93 21.04
CA VAL A 109 13.88 -15.02 21.89
C VAL A 109 15.29 -15.56 22.14
N ILE A 110 15.44 -16.89 22.33
CA ILE A 110 16.76 -17.54 22.47
C ILE A 110 17.53 -17.49 21.12
N ARG A 111 16.88 -17.73 19.98
CA ARG A 111 17.49 -17.54 18.65
C ARG A 111 17.82 -16.08 18.32
N MET A 112 17.04 -15.11 18.82
CA MET A 112 17.31 -13.67 18.66
C MET A 112 18.65 -13.28 19.28
N ARG A 113 19.01 -13.87 20.43
CA ARG A 113 20.26 -13.60 21.14
C ARG A 113 21.49 -14.17 20.43
N GLU A 114 21.34 -15.26 19.67
CA GLU A 114 22.43 -15.92 18.94
C GLU A 114 22.56 -15.50 17.46
N THR A 115 21.47 -15.04 16.81
CA THR A 115 21.44 -14.83 15.33
C THR A 115 20.92 -13.47 14.88
N GLY A 116 20.40 -12.63 15.77
CA GLY A 116 19.89 -11.28 15.43
C GLY A 116 18.69 -11.25 14.47
N ARG A 117 18.00 -12.38 14.23
CA ARG A 117 16.81 -12.48 13.36
C ARG A 117 15.68 -13.25 14.02
N TRP A 118 14.45 -12.97 13.58
CA TRP A 118 13.22 -13.60 14.06
C TRP A 118 12.86 -14.84 13.21
N PRO A 119 12.44 -15.98 13.80
CA PRO A 119 11.92 -17.11 13.03
C PRO A 119 10.43 -16.91 12.66
N PRO A 120 9.97 -17.50 11.55
CA PRO A 120 8.57 -17.43 11.14
C PRO A 120 7.68 -18.29 12.06
N GLY A 121 6.60 -17.69 12.59
CA GLY A 121 5.65 -18.37 13.48
C GLY A 121 4.73 -19.35 12.74
N GLN A 122 4.63 -20.58 13.24
CA GLN A 122 3.53 -21.50 12.94
C GLN A 122 2.38 -21.22 13.92
N HIS A 123 1.27 -20.68 13.42
CA HIS A 123 0.10 -20.40 14.24
C HIS A 123 -0.91 -21.54 14.19
N THR A 124 -1.04 -22.27 15.29
CA THR A 124 -2.22 -23.11 15.56
C THR A 124 -3.38 -22.19 15.94
N MET A 125 -4.41 -22.13 15.08
CA MET A 125 -5.60 -21.32 15.31
C MET A 125 -6.47 -21.93 16.42
N LEU A 126 -6.72 -21.17 17.49
CA LEU A 126 -7.87 -21.39 18.38
C LEU A 126 -8.97 -20.41 18.01
N ALA A 127 -10.14 -20.95 17.65
CA ALA A 127 -11.32 -20.21 17.22
C ALA A 127 -11.97 -19.40 18.35
N PRO A 128 -12.64 -18.27 18.05
CA PRO A 128 -13.26 -17.44 19.08
C PRO A 128 -14.60 -18.02 19.54
N ARG A 129 -14.78 -18.12 20.85
CA ARG A 129 -16.09 -18.31 21.51
C ARG A 129 -16.75 -16.95 21.73
N ARG A 130 -17.93 -16.72 21.16
CA ARG A 130 -18.94 -15.81 21.72
C ARG A 130 -20.31 -16.46 21.60
N GLY A 131 -20.99 -16.62 22.75
CA GLY A 131 -22.38 -17.04 22.78
C GLY A 131 -23.31 -15.90 22.38
N ILE A 132 -24.41 -16.24 21.71
CA ILE A 132 -25.78 -15.72 21.90
C ILE A 132 -26.74 -16.75 21.25
N ARG A 133 -27.74 -17.11 22.06
CA ARG A 133 -29.07 -17.72 21.84
C ARG A 133 -29.50 -18.25 20.44
N ALA A 134 -30.06 -19.46 20.47
CA ALA A 134 -30.55 -20.32 19.40
C ALA A 134 -31.88 -19.91 18.74
N LEU A 135 -32.05 -20.22 17.43
CA LEU A 135 -33.13 -21.04 16.79
C LEU A 135 -33.03 -20.99 15.22
N PRO A 136 -33.77 -21.80 14.42
CA PRO A 136 -33.63 -23.23 14.08
C PRO A 136 -33.24 -23.44 12.60
N TRP A 137 -31.99 -23.80 12.30
CA TRP A 137 -31.58 -24.33 10.98
C TRP A 137 -30.92 -25.73 11.07
N VAL A 138 -30.84 -26.28 12.30
CA VAL A 138 -30.09 -27.52 12.59
C VAL A 138 -30.81 -28.79 12.08
N ALA A 139 -32.11 -28.74 11.79
CA ALA A 139 -32.82 -29.90 11.23
C ALA A 139 -32.46 -30.17 9.75
N GLY A 140 -32.14 -29.14 8.96
CA GLY A 140 -31.79 -29.30 7.53
C GLY A 140 -30.38 -29.84 7.30
N ALA A 141 -29.42 -29.47 8.15
CA ALA A 141 -28.04 -29.90 8.03
C ALA A 141 -27.83 -31.37 8.45
N ALA A 142 -28.59 -31.86 9.42
CA ALA A 142 -28.54 -33.27 9.85
C ALA A 142 -29.07 -34.23 8.78
N ALA A 143 -30.12 -33.84 8.04
CA ALA A 143 -30.67 -34.63 6.93
C ALA A 143 -29.68 -34.73 5.75
N LEU A 144 -28.94 -33.65 5.46
CA LEU A 144 -27.91 -33.63 4.40
C LEU A 144 -26.66 -34.43 4.80
N MET A 145 -26.28 -34.46 6.08
CA MET A 145 -25.18 -35.32 6.56
C MET A 145 -25.54 -36.81 6.52
N LEU A 146 -26.77 -37.18 6.85
CA LEU A 146 -27.22 -38.58 6.77
C LEU A 146 -27.34 -39.07 5.31
N ALA A 147 -27.79 -38.21 4.39
CA ALA A 147 -27.82 -38.52 2.95
C ALA A 147 -26.40 -38.65 2.35
N GLY A 148 -25.46 -37.79 2.76
CA GLY A 148 -24.05 -37.88 2.34
C GLY A 148 -23.35 -39.14 2.88
N LEU A 149 -23.67 -39.56 4.11
CA LEU A 149 -23.10 -40.78 4.70
C LEU A 149 -23.66 -42.05 4.03
N ALA A 150 -24.95 -42.06 3.66
CA ALA A 150 -25.54 -43.16 2.88
C ALA A 150 -24.93 -43.30 1.48
N LEU A 151 -24.61 -42.18 0.81
CA LEU A 151 -23.91 -42.16 -0.49
C LEU A 151 -22.46 -42.65 -0.41
N LEU A 152 -21.76 -42.36 0.69
CA LEU A 152 -20.39 -42.85 0.95
C LEU A 152 -20.34 -44.36 1.21
N ILE A 153 -21.34 -44.91 1.89
CA ILE A 153 -21.44 -46.35 2.16
C ILE A 153 -21.84 -47.15 0.89
N ALA A 154 -22.63 -46.54 -0.01
CA ALA A 154 -23.06 -47.19 -1.26
C ALA A 154 -22.04 -47.08 -2.41
N TRP A 155 -21.06 -46.16 -2.32
CA TRP A 155 -20.10 -45.87 -3.39
C TRP A 155 -19.33 -47.09 -3.94
N PRO A 156 -18.86 -48.04 -3.11
CA PRO A 156 -18.13 -49.21 -3.62
C PRO A 156 -19.01 -50.24 -4.37
N ARG A 157 -20.34 -50.13 -4.26
CA ARG A 157 -21.29 -51.04 -4.93
C ARG A 157 -21.81 -50.49 -6.26
N LEU A 158 -21.67 -49.19 -6.50
CA LEU A 158 -22.17 -48.51 -7.71
C LEU A 158 -21.10 -48.35 -8.79
N PHE A 159 -19.82 -48.47 -8.45
CA PHE A 159 -18.69 -48.38 -9.39
C PHE A 159 -17.69 -49.53 -9.17
N PRO A 160 -17.93 -50.73 -9.72
CA PRO A 160 -16.91 -51.76 -9.80
C PRO A 160 -15.84 -51.32 -10.80
N ALA A 161 -14.63 -51.07 -10.31
CA ALA A 161 -13.50 -50.66 -11.12
C ALA A 161 -12.78 -51.89 -11.68
N ASP A 162 -13.20 -52.35 -12.86
CA ASP A 162 -12.43 -53.28 -13.68
C ASP A 162 -12.15 -52.65 -15.05
N ALA A 163 -10.91 -52.19 -15.26
CA ALA A 163 -10.23 -52.23 -16.54
C ALA A 163 -8.70 -52.25 -16.31
N PRO A 164 -7.93 -53.06 -17.07
CA PRO A 164 -6.62 -53.56 -16.64
C PRO A 164 -5.44 -52.67 -17.04
N ASN A 165 -4.37 -52.69 -16.23
CA ASN A 165 -3.05 -52.12 -16.54
C ASN A 165 -2.04 -53.26 -16.80
N PRO A 166 -1.08 -53.16 -17.74
CA PRO A 166 -0.18 -54.27 -18.07
C PRO A 166 0.94 -54.42 -17.01
N ASN A 167 1.24 -55.67 -16.67
CA ASN A 167 2.30 -56.10 -15.75
C ASN A 167 3.72 -55.75 -16.23
N PRO A 168 4.61 -55.42 -15.29
CA PRO A 168 6.00 -55.88 -15.28
C PRO A 168 6.22 -56.93 -14.17
N GLY A 169 6.96 -57.99 -14.52
CA GLY A 169 7.16 -59.20 -13.69
C GLY A 169 8.04 -59.02 -12.42
N PRO A 170 8.19 -60.09 -11.62
CA PRO A 170 8.49 -60.01 -10.20
C PRO A 170 9.99 -59.96 -9.85
N ILE A 171 10.31 -59.23 -8.78
CA ILE A 171 11.62 -59.13 -8.14
C ILE A 171 11.58 -59.87 -6.81
N VAL A 172 12.52 -60.80 -6.60
CA VAL A 172 12.76 -61.54 -5.36
C VAL A 172 13.84 -60.82 -4.54
N LYS A 173 13.62 -60.68 -3.22
CA LYS A 173 14.51 -60.04 -2.24
C LYS A 173 15.56 -61.01 -1.66
N LEU A 174 16.74 -60.49 -1.32
CA LEU A 174 17.69 -61.06 -0.35
C LEU A 174 18.19 -59.95 0.61
N PRO A 175 18.59 -60.27 1.86
CA PRO A 175 18.80 -59.29 2.94
C PRO A 175 20.27 -58.87 3.20
N ASP A 176 20.38 -57.84 4.05
CA ASP A 176 21.49 -56.91 4.34
C ASP A 176 22.84 -57.47 4.85
N ALA A 177 23.94 -56.79 4.47
CA ALA A 177 25.18 -56.71 5.28
C ALA A 177 26.05 -55.48 4.92
N LYS A 178 26.57 -54.79 5.94
CA LYS A 178 27.46 -53.60 5.86
C LYS A 178 28.91 -53.95 5.44
N PRO A 179 29.68 -53.02 4.86
CA PRO A 179 31.02 -53.30 4.35
C PRO A 179 32.14 -53.01 5.37
N ASN A 180 33.25 -53.74 5.24
CA ASN A 180 34.59 -53.35 5.72
C ASN A 180 35.69 -54.07 4.89
N PRO A 181 36.94 -53.58 4.90
CA PRO A 181 37.74 -53.30 3.71
C PRO A 181 38.68 -54.45 3.28
N PRO A 182 39.22 -54.45 2.04
CA PRO A 182 40.13 -55.49 1.59
C PRO A 182 41.60 -55.15 1.91
N LYS A 183 42.32 -56.13 2.46
CA LYS A 183 43.79 -56.24 2.39
C LYS A 183 44.13 -57.08 1.15
N GLY A 184 45.11 -56.62 0.38
CA GLY A 184 45.46 -57.20 -0.92
C GLY A 184 46.45 -58.34 -0.86
N THR A 185 46.77 -58.85 -2.06
CA THR A 185 48.03 -59.48 -2.41
C THR A 185 48.26 -59.36 -3.93
N ASP A 186 49.46 -58.87 -4.25
CA ASP A 186 50.40 -59.23 -5.33
C ASP A 186 50.03 -59.14 -6.84
N ALA A 187 50.81 -58.29 -7.51
CA ALA A 187 51.10 -58.22 -8.95
C ALA A 187 52.20 -59.25 -9.34
N PRO A 188 52.64 -59.48 -10.60
CA PRO A 188 52.64 -58.58 -11.78
C PRO A 188 52.29 -59.27 -13.14
N ASN A 189 52.03 -58.57 -14.25
CA ASN A 189 53.06 -58.09 -15.19
C ASN A 189 52.51 -57.05 -16.19
N LYS A 190 53.40 -56.15 -16.63
CA LYS A 190 53.16 -54.90 -17.37
C LYS A 190 53.14 -55.10 -18.89
N GLU A 191 52.26 -54.38 -19.58
CA GLU A 191 52.56 -53.70 -20.86
C GLU A 191 51.87 -52.31 -20.93
N PRO A 192 52.48 -51.30 -21.57
CA PRO A 192 52.16 -49.89 -21.33
C PRO A 192 51.08 -49.32 -22.26
N ILE A 193 49.99 -48.78 -21.68
CA ILE A 193 49.00 -47.97 -22.39
C ILE A 193 49.48 -46.50 -22.44
N LYS A 194 49.50 -45.94 -23.66
CA LYS A 194 49.92 -44.56 -23.96
C LYS A 194 49.08 -43.52 -23.18
N LYS A 195 49.78 -42.52 -22.63
CA LYS A 195 49.18 -41.32 -22.02
C LYS A 195 48.36 -40.55 -23.06
N VAL A 196 47.10 -40.27 -22.72
CA VAL A 196 46.27 -39.24 -23.36
C VAL A 196 46.37 -37.99 -22.48
N ASP A 197 46.76 -36.86 -23.08
CA ASP A 197 46.88 -35.59 -22.38
C ASP A 197 45.53 -35.10 -21.84
N PRO A 198 45.49 -34.43 -20.68
CA PRO A 198 44.25 -33.95 -20.10
C PRO A 198 43.63 -32.83 -20.94
N VAL A 199 42.36 -32.98 -21.30
CA VAL A 199 41.55 -31.95 -21.95
C VAL A 199 41.49 -30.72 -21.04
N LYS A 200 42.14 -29.62 -21.45
CA LYS A 200 42.01 -28.31 -20.81
C LYS A 200 40.52 -27.92 -20.75
N LYS A 201 39.99 -27.73 -19.54
CA LYS A 201 38.70 -27.03 -19.33
C LYS A 201 38.78 -25.68 -20.04
N LYS A 202 37.97 -25.48 -21.10
CA LYS A 202 37.78 -24.14 -21.68
C LYS A 202 37.25 -23.23 -20.58
N GLU A 203 37.97 -22.17 -20.27
CA GLU A 203 37.47 -21.12 -19.38
C GLU A 203 36.14 -20.59 -19.92
N PRO A 204 35.14 -20.34 -19.05
CA PRO A 204 33.88 -19.76 -19.47
C PRO A 204 34.15 -18.41 -20.14
N ILE A 205 33.70 -18.25 -21.38
CA ILE A 205 33.82 -17.01 -22.14
C ILE A 205 33.10 -15.92 -21.36
N LYS A 206 33.85 -14.92 -20.86
CA LYS A 206 33.26 -13.79 -20.14
C LYS A 206 32.26 -13.09 -21.06
N PRO A 207 31.01 -12.84 -20.61
CA PRO A 207 30.02 -12.16 -21.42
C PRO A 207 30.53 -10.78 -21.84
N LYS A 208 30.27 -10.41 -23.10
CA LYS A 208 30.66 -9.10 -23.63
C LYS A 208 29.84 -8.02 -22.93
N VAL A 209 30.53 -7.09 -22.26
CA VAL A 209 29.90 -5.95 -21.60
C VAL A 209 29.28 -5.02 -22.64
N VAL A 210 28.01 -4.69 -22.46
CA VAL A 210 27.23 -3.76 -23.27
C VAL A 210 27.33 -2.37 -22.66
N THR A 211 27.65 -1.37 -23.47
CA THR A 211 27.71 0.04 -23.09
C THR A 211 26.65 0.85 -23.83
N ILE A 212 26.37 2.06 -23.34
CA ILE A 212 25.46 3.02 -23.99
C ILE A 212 26.13 4.39 -24.06
N GLU A 213 25.74 5.20 -25.06
CA GLU A 213 26.40 6.46 -25.41
C GLU A 213 26.40 7.49 -24.26
N ASN A 214 25.31 7.58 -23.49
CA ASN A 214 25.19 8.50 -22.35
C ASN A 214 24.59 7.80 -21.11
N GLY A 215 25.34 6.85 -20.54
CA GLY A 215 24.89 6.19 -19.34
C GLY A 215 25.66 4.96 -18.93
N LEU A 216 25.13 4.29 -17.91
CA LEU A 216 25.68 3.11 -17.28
C LEU A 216 24.73 1.93 -17.45
N THR A 217 25.27 0.72 -17.65
CA THR A 217 24.46 -0.49 -17.81
C THR A 217 24.55 -1.42 -16.60
N VAL A 218 23.42 -2.06 -16.28
CA VAL A 218 23.30 -3.03 -15.18
C VAL A 218 22.77 -4.36 -15.70
N ALA A 219 23.43 -5.47 -15.37
CA ALA A 219 22.91 -6.82 -15.61
C ALA A 219 23.56 -7.82 -14.63
N LYS A 220 22.76 -8.74 -14.07
CA LYS A 220 23.24 -9.80 -13.17
C LYS A 220 24.01 -10.91 -13.89
N ASP A 221 23.75 -11.10 -15.18
CA ASP A 221 24.42 -12.09 -16.01
C ASP A 221 25.84 -11.67 -16.45
N GLY A 222 26.29 -10.47 -16.04
CA GLY A 222 27.62 -9.93 -16.37
C GLY A 222 27.69 -9.20 -17.71
N THR A 223 26.58 -9.02 -18.42
CA THR A 223 26.53 -8.22 -19.66
C THR A 223 26.50 -6.71 -19.41
N GLY A 224 26.22 -6.26 -18.17
CA GLY A 224 26.25 -4.85 -17.77
C GLY A 224 27.61 -4.42 -17.21
N GLN A 225 27.88 -3.12 -17.20
CA GLN A 225 29.05 -2.54 -16.52
C GLN A 225 29.01 -2.76 -15.01
N PHE A 226 27.80 -2.86 -14.45
CA PHE A 226 27.54 -3.13 -13.04
C PHE A 226 26.58 -4.31 -12.88
N THR A 227 26.59 -4.93 -11.71
CA THR A 227 25.69 -6.06 -11.36
C THR A 227 24.57 -5.66 -10.40
N THR A 228 24.64 -4.46 -9.82
CA THR A 228 23.62 -3.91 -8.90
C THR A 228 23.25 -2.49 -9.29
N ILE A 229 22.01 -2.11 -8.96
CA ILE A 229 21.49 -0.77 -9.28
C ILE A 229 22.07 0.26 -8.31
N SER A 230 22.14 -0.07 -7.02
CA SER A 230 22.71 0.79 -5.96
C SER A 230 24.14 1.24 -6.26
N ALA A 231 25.03 0.32 -6.66
CA ALA A 231 26.40 0.65 -7.00
C ALA A 231 26.50 1.58 -8.21
N THR A 232 25.52 1.49 -9.12
CA THR A 232 25.47 2.35 -10.31
C THR A 232 25.00 3.76 -9.96
N LEU A 233 24.05 3.89 -9.03
CA LEU A 233 23.59 5.18 -8.49
C LEU A 233 24.73 5.97 -7.81
N ASP A 234 25.78 5.31 -7.33
CA ASP A 234 26.98 5.97 -6.78
C ASP A 234 27.93 6.56 -7.84
N LYS A 235 27.83 6.08 -9.07
CA LYS A 235 28.76 6.39 -10.17
C LYS A 235 28.14 7.27 -11.25
N VAL A 236 26.81 7.30 -11.33
CA VAL A 236 26.06 8.10 -12.28
C VAL A 236 26.41 9.59 -12.17
N GLN A 237 26.38 10.27 -13.31
CA GLN A 237 26.50 11.71 -13.42
C GLN A 237 25.16 12.35 -13.81
N PRO A 238 24.97 13.67 -13.59
CA PRO A 238 23.73 14.34 -13.94
C PRO A 238 23.36 14.14 -15.42
N GLY A 239 22.07 13.93 -15.69
CA GLY A 239 21.54 13.72 -17.05
C GLY A 239 21.81 12.34 -17.67
N GLN A 240 22.49 11.43 -16.97
CA GLN A 240 22.80 10.10 -17.49
C GLN A 240 21.66 9.10 -17.31
N THR A 241 21.67 8.07 -18.15
CA THR A 241 20.77 6.92 -18.03
C THR A 241 21.44 5.75 -17.30
N ILE A 242 20.76 5.13 -16.35
CA ILE A 242 21.06 3.80 -15.81
C ILE A 242 20.12 2.81 -16.48
N ARG A 243 20.64 1.96 -17.36
CA ARG A 243 19.87 0.99 -18.13
C ARG A 243 20.08 -0.43 -17.62
N VAL A 244 19.02 -1.02 -17.08
CA VAL A 244 18.98 -2.43 -16.66
C VAL A 244 18.62 -3.31 -17.86
N LEU A 245 19.55 -4.17 -18.28
CA LEU A 245 19.52 -4.90 -19.57
C LEU A 245 18.81 -6.25 -19.51
N ASP A 246 18.64 -6.80 -18.31
CA ASP A 246 17.99 -8.08 -18.06
C ASP A 246 16.62 -7.92 -17.40
N ALA A 247 15.94 -9.04 -17.16
CA ALA A 247 14.64 -9.10 -16.49
C ALA A 247 14.76 -9.63 -15.05
N ALA A 248 15.97 -9.61 -14.47
CA ALA A 248 16.25 -10.25 -13.19
C ALA A 248 15.60 -9.51 -12.02
N THR A 249 15.64 -10.14 -10.84
CA THR A 249 15.20 -9.54 -9.58
C THR A 249 16.38 -8.91 -8.86
N TYR A 250 16.27 -7.62 -8.55
CA TYR A 250 17.23 -6.81 -7.79
C TYR A 250 16.65 -6.57 -6.40
N ALA A 251 17.22 -7.25 -5.40
CA ALA A 251 16.79 -7.15 -4.02
C ALA A 251 17.59 -6.05 -3.32
N GLU A 252 17.14 -4.81 -3.45
CA GLU A 252 17.90 -3.62 -3.05
C GLU A 252 16.95 -2.52 -2.53
N THR A 253 17.37 -1.80 -1.50
CA THR A 253 16.80 -0.49 -1.14
C THR A 253 17.55 0.58 -1.92
N LEU A 254 16.84 1.50 -2.56
CA LEU A 254 17.44 2.49 -3.45
C LEU A 254 17.28 3.89 -2.89
N SER A 255 18.35 4.69 -2.90
CA SER A 255 18.32 6.09 -2.50
C SER A 255 18.82 6.99 -3.63
N ILE A 256 18.00 7.96 -4.00
CA ILE A 256 18.29 9.03 -4.96
C ILE A 256 18.17 10.35 -4.19
N ASP A 257 19.27 10.73 -3.54
CA ASP A 257 19.36 11.77 -2.51
C ASP A 257 20.60 12.68 -2.68
N ARG A 258 21.33 12.54 -3.79
CA ARG A 258 22.56 13.29 -4.08
C ARG A 258 22.37 14.20 -5.29
N PRO A 259 21.78 15.40 -5.14
CA PRO A 259 21.47 16.29 -6.27
C PRO A 259 22.69 16.63 -7.13
N SER A 260 23.87 16.77 -6.54
CA SER A 260 25.13 17.06 -7.26
C SER A 260 25.54 15.99 -8.26
N LYS A 261 25.02 14.76 -8.14
CA LYS A 261 25.34 13.62 -9.02
C LYS A 261 24.13 13.08 -9.78
N GLN A 262 22.95 13.20 -9.19
CA GLN A 262 21.77 12.42 -9.59
C GLN A 262 20.66 13.30 -10.21
N THR A 263 20.90 14.59 -10.41
CA THR A 263 19.94 15.47 -11.11
C THR A 263 19.69 14.98 -12.53
N SER A 264 18.43 14.96 -12.95
CA SER A 264 17.99 14.61 -14.30
C SER A 264 18.40 13.20 -14.77
N ILE A 265 18.66 12.27 -13.85
CA ILE A 265 18.98 10.88 -14.23
C ILE A 265 17.73 10.12 -14.69
N THR A 266 17.94 9.13 -15.55
CA THR A 266 16.90 8.16 -15.92
C THR A 266 17.30 6.77 -15.44
N LEU A 267 16.49 6.14 -14.60
CA LEU A 267 16.60 4.72 -14.26
C LEU A 267 15.57 3.93 -15.07
N GLU A 268 16.03 3.02 -15.94
CA GLU A 268 15.13 2.27 -16.82
C GLU A 268 15.42 0.76 -16.86
N ALA A 269 14.36 -0.03 -16.94
CA ALA A 269 14.43 -1.46 -17.21
C ALA A 269 13.81 -1.79 -18.56
N VAL A 270 14.65 -2.17 -19.54
CA VAL A 270 14.20 -2.43 -20.91
C VAL A 270 13.48 -3.78 -21.07
N LYS A 271 13.71 -4.73 -20.15
CA LYS A 271 13.08 -6.06 -20.15
C LYS A 271 12.20 -6.31 -18.92
N GLY A 272 11.82 -5.27 -18.19
CA GLY A 272 10.95 -5.44 -17.03
C GLY A 272 11.64 -6.07 -15.81
N ALA A 273 12.85 -5.62 -15.46
CA ALA A 273 13.52 -6.03 -14.24
C ALA A 273 12.64 -5.81 -13.00
N THR A 274 12.79 -6.68 -11.99
CA THR A 274 12.02 -6.60 -10.75
C THR A 274 12.84 -5.92 -9.66
N LEU A 275 12.35 -4.80 -9.12
CA LEU A 275 12.82 -4.25 -7.85
C LEU A 275 12.10 -4.99 -6.72
N MET A 276 12.84 -5.79 -5.97
CA MET A 276 12.34 -6.46 -4.76
C MET A 276 12.83 -5.67 -3.55
N PHE A 277 11.96 -4.84 -2.97
CA PHE A 277 12.30 -4.11 -1.76
C PHE A 277 12.33 -5.09 -0.58
N PRO A 278 13.49 -5.30 0.07
CA PRO A 278 13.60 -6.24 1.18
C PRO A 278 12.85 -5.73 2.41
N LYS A 279 12.68 -6.61 3.41
CA LYS A 279 12.08 -6.23 4.70
C LYS A 279 12.84 -5.05 5.31
N GLY A 280 12.13 -3.96 5.58
CA GLY A 280 12.68 -2.70 6.08
C GLY A 280 11.60 -1.63 6.20
N THR A 281 11.99 -0.36 6.36
CA THR A 281 11.06 0.77 6.47
C THR A 281 10.83 1.50 5.14
N LEU A 282 11.79 1.41 4.19
CA LEU A 282 11.82 2.20 2.95
C LEU A 282 12.15 1.32 1.73
N GLY A 283 11.41 1.53 0.63
CA GLY A 283 11.67 0.92 -0.67
C GLY A 283 12.70 1.73 -1.48
N MET A 284 12.23 2.48 -2.47
CA MET A 284 13.00 3.52 -3.16
C MET A 284 12.66 4.89 -2.58
N LEU A 285 13.69 5.65 -2.19
CA LEU A 285 13.55 7.03 -1.75
C LEU A 285 14.15 7.97 -2.81
N ILE A 286 13.40 9.00 -3.19
CA ILE A 286 13.85 10.12 -4.02
C ILE A 286 13.65 11.39 -3.18
N SER A 287 14.73 12.05 -2.78
CA SER A 287 14.66 13.24 -1.91
C SER A 287 15.57 14.31 -2.41
N ASP A 288 15.03 15.51 -2.63
CA ASP A 288 15.79 16.70 -3.02
C ASP A 288 16.63 16.52 -4.30
N VAL A 289 16.17 15.68 -5.24
CA VAL A 289 16.82 15.47 -6.54
C VAL A 289 15.82 15.73 -7.67
N PRO A 290 16.00 16.81 -8.45
CA PRO A 290 15.08 17.16 -9.52
C PRO A 290 15.31 16.35 -10.80
N GLY A 291 14.25 16.23 -11.61
CA GLY A 291 14.29 15.66 -12.96
C GLY A 291 14.44 14.13 -13.02
N VAL A 292 14.22 13.41 -11.91
CA VAL A 292 14.42 11.96 -11.86
C VAL A 292 13.33 11.23 -12.65
N THR A 293 13.75 10.38 -13.59
CA THR A 293 12.86 9.47 -14.33
C THR A 293 13.08 8.03 -13.89
N VAL A 294 11.99 7.29 -13.59
CA VAL A 294 12.04 5.84 -13.31
C VAL A 294 11.01 5.13 -14.17
N ARG A 295 11.45 4.15 -14.98
CA ARG A 295 10.54 3.49 -15.93
C ARG A 295 10.77 2.01 -16.19
N GLY A 296 9.67 1.31 -16.45
CA GLY A 296 9.67 -0.09 -16.93
C GLY A 296 9.95 -1.15 -15.87
N PHE A 297 9.93 -0.82 -14.57
CA PHE A 297 10.20 -1.80 -13.51
C PHE A 297 8.93 -2.49 -13.00
N ARG A 298 9.11 -3.74 -12.56
CA ARG A 298 8.17 -4.43 -11.67
C ARG A 298 8.59 -4.15 -10.23
N CYS A 299 7.74 -3.54 -9.43
CA CYS A 299 8.00 -3.22 -8.03
C CYS A 299 7.32 -4.25 -7.13
N ARG A 300 8.09 -4.92 -6.27
CA ARG A 300 7.65 -5.93 -5.28
C ARG A 300 8.27 -5.60 -3.92
N HIS A 301 7.69 -6.12 -2.83
CA HIS A 301 8.23 -5.90 -1.49
C HIS A 301 8.11 -7.14 -0.60
N GLU A 302 8.94 -7.15 0.43
CA GLU A 302 8.85 -8.05 1.58
C GLU A 302 8.53 -7.24 2.85
N GLY A 303 7.63 -7.73 3.70
CA GLY A 303 7.37 -7.15 5.02
C GLY A 303 6.47 -5.91 5.02
N GLU A 304 6.77 -4.97 5.93
CA GLU A 304 5.94 -3.80 6.24
C GLU A 304 6.67 -2.50 5.86
N LEU A 305 6.60 -2.14 4.58
CA LEU A 305 7.04 -0.82 4.11
C LEU A 305 5.97 0.24 4.36
N ARG A 306 6.38 1.50 4.57
CA ARG A 306 5.43 2.62 4.47
C ARG A 306 5.00 2.83 3.01
N TYR A 307 5.99 2.80 2.10
CA TYR A 307 5.78 2.93 0.67
C TYR A 307 6.85 2.15 -0.12
N MET A 308 6.50 1.76 -1.35
CA MET A 308 7.45 1.16 -2.29
C MET A 308 8.31 2.24 -2.95
N ILE A 309 7.72 3.37 -3.32
CA ILE A 309 8.44 4.58 -3.77
C ILE A 309 7.95 5.78 -2.95
N GLY A 310 8.89 6.47 -2.30
CA GLY A 310 8.65 7.73 -1.61
C GLY A 310 9.41 8.85 -2.29
N VAL A 311 8.74 9.98 -2.50
CA VAL A 311 9.33 11.16 -3.12
C VAL A 311 9.11 12.37 -2.22
N GLY A 312 10.18 13.13 -1.99
CA GLY A 312 10.25 14.20 -1.02
C GLY A 312 10.99 15.45 -1.51
N GLY A 313 10.66 16.60 -0.92
CA GLY A 313 11.47 17.81 -0.98
C GLY A 313 11.61 18.40 -2.40
N GLY A 314 12.81 18.85 -2.75
CA GLY A 314 13.15 19.48 -4.04
C GLY A 314 13.11 18.56 -5.27
N SER A 315 12.34 17.47 -5.24
CA SER A 315 12.25 16.46 -6.31
C SER A 315 11.21 16.79 -7.39
N PHE A 316 11.23 18.02 -7.90
CA PHE A 316 10.36 18.44 -9.01
C PHE A 316 10.79 17.82 -10.35
N GLY A 317 9.91 17.84 -11.37
CA GLY A 317 10.20 17.21 -12.66
C GLY A 317 10.30 15.68 -12.62
N LEU A 318 9.77 15.04 -11.57
CA LEU A 318 9.72 13.59 -11.43
C LEU A 318 8.94 12.95 -12.59
N HIS A 319 9.43 11.85 -13.15
CA HIS A 319 8.65 11.02 -14.09
C HIS A 319 8.66 9.55 -13.71
N LEU A 320 7.51 9.02 -13.28
CA LEU A 320 7.31 7.59 -13.06
C LEU A 320 6.44 7.02 -14.18
N ASP A 321 6.99 6.09 -14.97
CA ASP A 321 6.36 5.66 -16.22
C ASP A 321 6.44 4.14 -16.43
N ARG A 322 5.32 3.51 -16.82
CA ARG A 322 5.25 2.05 -17.06
C ARG A 322 5.78 1.21 -15.88
N LEU A 323 5.44 1.58 -14.65
CA LEU A 323 5.77 0.80 -13.46
C LEU A 323 4.64 -0.16 -13.09
N ASP A 324 4.98 -1.39 -12.72
CA ASP A 324 4.03 -2.42 -12.27
C ASP A 324 4.24 -2.73 -10.78
N PHE A 325 3.33 -2.26 -9.93
CA PHE A 325 3.36 -2.45 -8.49
C PHE A 325 2.44 -3.58 -8.04
N LYS A 326 2.96 -4.47 -7.18
CA LYS A 326 2.13 -5.44 -6.45
C LYS A 326 2.42 -5.33 -4.96
N ALA A 327 1.46 -4.78 -4.22
CA ALA A 327 1.53 -4.59 -2.79
C ALA A 327 0.70 -5.67 -2.07
N SER A 328 1.36 -6.62 -1.43
CA SER A 328 0.72 -7.73 -0.70
C SER A 328 0.15 -7.33 0.66
N ASN A 329 0.72 -6.30 1.29
CA ASN A 329 0.29 -5.79 2.60
C ASN A 329 -0.63 -4.55 2.42
N PRO A 330 -1.84 -4.54 3.03
CA PRO A 330 -2.79 -3.43 2.90
C PRO A 330 -2.36 -2.12 3.58
N LEU A 331 -1.22 -2.07 4.26
CA LEU A 331 -0.66 -0.84 4.83
C LEU A 331 0.40 -0.19 3.93
N VAL A 332 0.95 -0.94 2.98
CA VAL A 332 2.03 -0.46 2.10
C VAL A 332 1.44 0.38 0.98
N SER A 333 1.90 1.61 0.84
CA SER A 333 1.53 2.46 -0.30
C SER A 333 2.42 2.18 -1.52
N ALA A 334 1.91 2.26 -2.76
CA ALA A 334 2.77 2.05 -3.92
C ALA A 334 3.66 3.27 -4.18
N VAL A 335 3.06 4.46 -4.29
CA VAL A 335 3.80 5.73 -4.42
C VAL A 335 3.28 6.76 -3.43
N THR A 336 4.21 7.41 -2.71
CA THR A 336 3.92 8.55 -1.83
C THR A 336 4.73 9.76 -2.26
N LEU A 337 4.04 10.86 -2.57
CA LEU A 337 4.63 12.16 -2.89
C LEU A 337 4.35 13.12 -1.73
N GLU A 338 5.41 13.59 -1.09
CA GLU A 338 5.35 14.50 0.06
C GLU A 338 6.23 15.73 -0.25
N VAL A 339 5.76 16.93 0.09
CA VAL A 339 6.60 18.15 0.09
C VAL A 339 7.22 18.55 -1.27
N ILE A 340 6.55 18.27 -2.39
CA ILE A 340 7.04 18.70 -3.71
C ILE A 340 6.65 20.17 -3.92
N GLU A 341 7.64 21.07 -3.85
CA GLU A 341 7.42 22.51 -4.01
C GLU A 341 6.65 22.83 -5.31
N PRO A 342 5.48 23.46 -5.24
CA PRO A 342 4.70 23.72 -6.45
C PRO A 342 5.18 24.97 -7.21
N GLY A 343 5.00 24.99 -8.53
CA GLY A 343 5.46 26.07 -9.42
C GLY A 343 6.77 25.77 -10.15
N HIS A 344 7.42 24.65 -9.85
CA HIS A 344 8.56 24.11 -10.59
C HIS A 344 8.11 23.18 -11.73
N GLU A 345 9.05 22.41 -12.29
CA GLU A 345 8.74 21.38 -13.29
C GLU A 345 7.76 20.33 -12.77
N VAL A 346 6.90 19.86 -13.66
CA VAL A 346 5.75 19.01 -13.34
C VAL A 346 6.21 17.59 -13.05
N GLY A 347 5.78 17.05 -11.92
CA GLY A 347 5.87 15.62 -11.63
C GLY A 347 4.77 14.85 -12.37
N ILE A 348 5.11 13.80 -13.10
CA ILE A 348 4.16 12.96 -13.85
C ILE A 348 4.29 11.51 -13.40
N ILE A 349 3.15 10.91 -13.04
CA ILE A 349 3.04 9.47 -12.77
C ILE A 349 2.05 8.90 -13.76
N GLU A 350 2.54 8.10 -14.69
CA GLU A 350 1.74 7.63 -15.81
C GLU A 350 1.98 6.19 -16.25
N ASN A 351 0.97 5.62 -16.92
CA ASN A 351 1.01 4.29 -17.50
C ASN A 351 1.36 3.19 -16.47
N CYS A 352 1.15 3.45 -15.18
CA CYS A 352 1.50 2.52 -14.11
C CYS A 352 0.32 1.59 -13.81
N THR A 353 0.63 0.35 -13.43
CA THR A 353 -0.34 -0.62 -12.92
C THR A 353 -0.07 -0.86 -11.44
N ILE A 354 -1.10 -0.80 -10.60
CA ILE A 354 -1.00 -0.96 -9.15
C ILE A 354 -2.04 -1.98 -8.69
N GLN A 355 -1.57 -3.03 -8.02
CA GLN A 355 -2.40 -4.11 -7.51
C GLN A 355 -2.25 -4.25 -6.00
N GLY A 356 -3.36 -4.10 -5.27
CA GLY A 356 -3.42 -4.24 -3.80
C GLY A 356 -2.86 -3.03 -3.04
N GLY A 357 -2.49 -3.24 -1.78
CA GLY A 357 -1.87 -2.22 -0.92
C GLY A 357 -2.82 -1.34 -0.12
N GLY A 358 -2.21 -0.37 0.57
CA GLY A 358 -2.87 0.72 1.28
C GLY A 358 -3.30 1.81 0.30
N ALA A 359 -2.51 2.88 0.20
CA ALA A 359 -2.70 3.89 -0.84
C ALA A 359 -2.00 3.46 -2.14
N GLY A 360 -2.72 3.44 -3.27
CA GLY A 360 -2.09 3.26 -4.57
C GLY A 360 -1.16 4.44 -4.88
N LEU A 361 -1.74 5.62 -5.08
CA LEU A 361 -1.03 6.88 -5.25
C LEU A 361 -1.44 7.85 -4.16
N ARG A 362 -0.46 8.42 -3.45
CA ARG A 362 -0.68 9.43 -2.42
C ARG A 362 0.05 10.72 -2.76
N VAL A 363 -0.68 11.84 -2.70
CA VAL A 363 -0.14 13.20 -2.76
C VAL A 363 -0.45 13.91 -1.45
N SER A 364 0.59 14.26 -0.70
CA SER A 364 0.44 14.76 0.66
C SER A 364 1.16 16.09 0.84
N GLY A 365 0.39 17.12 1.16
CA GLY A 365 0.86 18.41 1.65
C GLY A 365 1.09 18.42 3.16
N PHE A 366 1.57 17.29 3.70
CA PHE A 366 2.02 17.13 5.08
C PHE A 366 3.42 16.52 5.11
N ILE A 367 4.23 16.97 6.05
CA ILE A 367 5.39 16.25 6.55
C ILE A 367 4.92 15.39 7.73
N ASN A 368 5.20 14.09 7.69
CA ASN A 368 4.88 13.15 8.77
C ASN A 368 3.42 13.28 9.27
N PHE A 369 2.48 13.51 8.35
CA PHE A 369 1.03 13.63 8.60
C PHE A 369 0.58 14.73 9.57
N THR A 370 1.49 15.58 10.05
CA THR A 370 1.19 16.49 11.18
C THR A 370 1.57 17.92 10.90
N ARG A 371 2.64 18.15 10.14
CA ARG A 371 3.11 19.49 9.80
C ARG A 371 2.71 19.83 8.37
N PRO A 372 1.89 20.87 8.14
CA PRO A 372 1.58 21.35 6.79
C PRO A 372 2.85 21.67 6.00
N SER A 373 2.90 21.26 4.74
CA SER A 373 3.96 21.65 3.81
C SER A 373 3.41 21.62 2.38
N PRO A 374 3.67 22.61 1.52
CA PRO A 374 3.16 22.61 0.15
C PRO A 374 3.60 21.38 -0.63
N CYS A 375 2.66 20.76 -1.35
CA CYS A 375 2.95 19.68 -2.31
C CYS A 375 2.15 19.92 -3.59
N GLY A 376 2.73 19.75 -4.78
CA GLY A 376 2.01 20.13 -5.99
C GLY A 376 2.78 20.13 -7.29
N SER A 377 2.13 20.62 -8.35
CA SER A 377 2.58 20.49 -9.74
C SER A 377 2.72 19.03 -10.16
N ILE A 378 1.67 18.24 -9.87
CA ILE A 378 1.67 16.78 -10.04
C ILE A 378 0.52 16.37 -10.95
N VAL A 379 0.82 15.50 -11.92
CA VAL A 379 -0.16 14.86 -12.81
C VAL A 379 -0.13 13.35 -12.60
N LEU A 380 -1.24 12.79 -12.14
CA LEU A 380 -1.50 11.36 -12.07
C LEU A 380 -2.36 10.97 -13.26
N ARG A 381 -1.79 10.33 -14.29
CA ARG A 381 -2.53 10.04 -15.52
C ARG A 381 -2.41 8.63 -16.09
N ASN A 382 -3.47 8.15 -16.72
CA ASN A 382 -3.49 6.87 -17.44
C ASN A 382 -2.98 5.67 -16.60
N ASN A 383 -3.22 5.69 -15.28
CA ASN A 383 -2.85 4.59 -14.40
C ASN A 383 -4.01 3.60 -14.24
N THR A 384 -3.68 2.35 -13.98
CA THR A 384 -4.64 1.29 -13.62
C THR A 384 -4.40 0.89 -12.17
N ILE A 385 -5.39 1.08 -11.29
CA ILE A 385 -5.28 0.78 -9.84
C ILE A 385 -6.39 -0.17 -9.43
N LEU A 386 -6.03 -1.34 -8.90
CA LEU A 386 -6.95 -2.44 -8.63
C LEU A 386 -6.74 -2.97 -7.21
N ASP A 387 -7.84 -3.24 -6.50
CA ASP A 387 -7.87 -3.87 -5.16
C ASP A 387 -7.08 -3.14 -4.05
N ALA A 388 -6.70 -1.88 -4.30
CA ALA A 388 -6.10 -1.02 -3.29
C ALA A 388 -7.13 -0.69 -2.20
N SER A 389 -6.67 -0.50 -0.96
CA SER A 389 -7.57 -0.02 0.11
C SER A 389 -8.06 1.38 -0.22
N GLN A 390 -7.14 2.23 -0.65
CA GLN A 390 -7.33 3.63 -1.02
C GLN A 390 -6.64 3.80 -2.38
N ALA A 391 -7.35 3.98 -3.50
CA ALA A 391 -6.64 3.98 -4.78
C ALA A 391 -5.82 5.26 -5.01
N ILE A 392 -6.47 6.44 -4.93
CA ILE A 392 -5.79 7.74 -5.01
C ILE A 392 -6.20 8.59 -3.82
N LEU A 393 -5.21 9.10 -3.08
CA LEU A 393 -5.43 9.97 -1.93
C LEU A 393 -4.66 11.28 -2.07
N ILE A 394 -5.37 12.39 -1.97
CA ILE A 394 -4.82 13.74 -1.96
C ILE A 394 -5.17 14.38 -0.62
N THR A 395 -4.18 14.92 0.08
CA THR A 395 -4.39 15.48 1.42
C THR A 395 -3.48 16.66 1.74
N GLY A 396 -3.92 17.55 2.62
CA GLY A 396 -3.10 18.63 3.14
C GLY A 396 -3.04 19.88 2.26
N SER A 397 -1.91 20.60 2.31
CA SER A 397 -1.66 21.80 1.50
C SER A 397 -1.19 21.41 0.10
N VAL A 398 -2.14 21.07 -0.77
CA VAL A 398 -1.86 20.60 -2.14
C VAL A 398 -2.30 21.57 -3.23
N ARG A 399 -1.43 21.89 -4.18
CA ARG A 399 -1.80 22.79 -5.30
C ARG A 399 -1.34 22.31 -6.68
N HIS A 400 -2.12 22.57 -7.71
CA HIS A 400 -1.83 22.13 -9.08
C HIS A 400 -1.68 20.60 -9.14
N VAL A 401 -2.73 19.87 -8.75
CA VAL A 401 -2.75 18.40 -8.74
C VAL A 401 -3.85 17.91 -9.66
N HIS A 402 -3.48 17.22 -10.74
CA HIS A 402 -4.42 16.69 -11.72
C HIS A 402 -4.45 15.16 -11.68
N VAL A 403 -5.64 14.60 -11.46
CA VAL A 403 -5.94 13.17 -11.49
C VAL A 403 -6.79 12.92 -12.72
N VAL A 404 -6.17 12.42 -13.80
CA VAL A 404 -6.81 12.39 -15.12
C VAL A 404 -6.65 11.08 -15.86
N GLY A 405 -7.71 10.55 -16.46
CA GLY A 405 -7.57 9.35 -17.30
C GLY A 405 -7.28 8.06 -16.54
N ASN A 406 -7.48 7.98 -15.22
CA ASN A 406 -7.14 6.78 -14.45
C ASN A 406 -8.29 5.77 -14.41
N ARG A 407 -7.94 4.49 -14.51
CA ARG A 407 -8.86 3.35 -14.37
C ARG A 407 -8.70 2.75 -12.97
N ILE A 408 -9.77 2.74 -12.19
CA ILE A 408 -9.73 2.30 -10.79
C ILE A 408 -10.80 1.24 -10.57
N GLY A 409 -10.43 0.09 -10.01
CA GLY A 409 -11.37 -1.01 -9.75
C GLY A 409 -11.25 -1.54 -8.34
N PHE A 410 -12.39 -1.93 -7.76
CA PHE A 410 -12.45 -2.75 -6.55
C PHE A 410 -11.75 -2.13 -5.33
N ALA A 411 -11.73 -0.79 -5.26
CA ALA A 411 -11.11 -0.12 -4.12
C ALA A 411 -11.94 -0.38 -2.84
N LYS A 412 -11.28 -0.91 -1.80
CA LYS A 412 -11.97 -1.40 -0.58
C LYS A 412 -12.64 -0.29 0.22
N LEU A 413 -12.08 0.91 0.17
CA LEU A 413 -12.63 2.10 0.84
C LEU A 413 -13.07 3.16 -0.17
N TYR A 414 -12.18 3.58 -1.07
CA TYR A 414 -12.48 4.65 -2.02
C TYR A 414 -11.53 4.65 -3.23
N ALA A 415 -12.06 5.05 -4.37
CA ALA A 415 -11.29 5.21 -5.59
C ALA A 415 -10.45 6.50 -5.56
N ILE A 416 -11.09 7.64 -5.33
CA ILE A 416 -10.41 8.94 -5.25
C ILE A 416 -10.88 9.66 -3.99
N GLN A 417 -9.92 10.13 -3.20
CA GLN A 417 -10.22 10.91 -2.00
C GLN A 417 -9.45 12.21 -1.93
N LEU A 418 -10.18 13.25 -1.54
CA LEU A 418 -9.65 14.49 -1.01
C LEU A 418 -9.86 14.48 0.52
N GLU A 419 -8.80 14.68 1.28
CA GLU A 419 -8.82 14.57 2.75
C GLU A 419 -8.14 15.76 3.41
N ASN A 420 -8.80 16.40 4.36
CA ASN A 420 -8.27 17.50 5.16
C ASN A 420 -7.47 18.52 4.32
N LEU A 421 -8.16 19.19 3.40
CA LEU A 421 -7.51 20.17 2.52
C LEU A 421 -7.22 21.44 3.31
N LEU A 422 -5.94 21.79 3.42
CA LEU A 422 -5.51 22.94 4.20
C LEU A 422 -5.64 24.26 3.42
N PRO A 423 -5.62 25.43 4.10
CA PRO A 423 -5.48 26.71 3.41
C PRO A 423 -4.30 26.71 2.44
N GLY A 424 -4.52 27.23 1.24
CA GLY A 424 -3.55 27.17 0.13
C GLY A 424 -3.76 25.99 -0.81
N ALA A 425 -4.61 25.02 -0.47
CA ALA A 425 -5.02 24.01 -1.43
C ALA A 425 -5.81 24.66 -2.59
N ASP A 426 -5.38 24.42 -3.83
CA ASP A 426 -5.94 25.06 -5.02
C ASP A 426 -5.65 24.24 -6.28
N ASP A 427 -6.45 24.43 -7.33
CA ASP A 427 -6.20 23.82 -8.65
C ASP A 427 -6.11 22.30 -8.63
N ILE A 428 -7.18 21.69 -8.15
CA ILE A 428 -7.31 20.23 -8.15
C ILE A 428 -8.28 19.84 -9.25
N LEU A 429 -7.79 19.11 -10.24
CA LEU A 429 -8.60 18.58 -11.34
C LEU A 429 -8.74 17.07 -11.18
N ILE A 430 -9.96 16.60 -11.03
CA ILE A 430 -10.31 15.18 -11.12
C ILE A 430 -11.15 15.03 -12.37
N ALA A 431 -10.54 14.60 -13.47
CA ALA A 431 -11.21 14.55 -14.76
C ALA A 431 -11.05 13.24 -15.50
N ASN A 432 -12.10 12.77 -16.18
CA ASN A 432 -11.99 11.60 -17.05
C ASN A 432 -11.40 10.38 -16.32
N ASN A 433 -11.75 10.12 -15.07
CA ASN A 433 -11.39 8.86 -14.42
C ASN A 433 -12.56 7.88 -14.59
N SER A 434 -12.27 6.59 -14.69
CA SER A 434 -13.29 5.54 -14.66
C SER A 434 -13.10 4.70 -13.40
N THR A 435 -14.13 4.58 -12.57
CA THR A 435 -14.13 3.73 -11.38
C THR A 435 -15.10 2.57 -11.54
N LEU A 436 -14.79 1.39 -10.98
CA LEU A 436 -15.66 0.21 -11.04
C LEU A 436 -15.70 -0.50 -9.67
N GLU A 437 -16.90 -0.73 -9.13
CA GLU A 437 -17.12 -1.58 -7.94
C GLU A 437 -16.28 -1.13 -6.73
N CYS A 438 -16.08 0.18 -6.59
CA CYS A 438 -15.40 0.77 -5.44
C CYS A 438 -16.42 1.07 -4.34
N LYS A 439 -16.03 0.91 -3.06
CA LYS A 439 -16.92 1.23 -1.93
C LYS A 439 -17.39 2.70 -1.95
N ALA A 440 -16.52 3.61 -2.38
CA ALA A 440 -16.92 4.94 -2.85
C ALA A 440 -16.11 5.27 -4.11
N GLY A 441 -16.76 5.69 -5.18
CA GLY A 441 -16.11 6.20 -6.39
C GLY A 441 -15.40 7.53 -6.12
N PHE A 442 -15.95 8.37 -5.25
CA PHE A 442 -15.25 9.55 -4.75
C PHE A 442 -15.66 9.89 -3.32
N ARG A 443 -14.68 10.31 -2.52
CA ARG A 443 -14.87 10.71 -1.13
C ARG A 443 -14.21 12.04 -0.83
N PHE A 444 -14.96 12.96 -0.24
CA PHE A 444 -14.39 14.09 0.49
C PHE A 444 -14.47 13.79 1.99
N TRP A 445 -13.35 13.97 2.70
CA TRP A 445 -13.31 13.81 4.16
C TRP A 445 -12.61 15.01 4.78
N ASP A 446 -13.38 15.91 5.35
CA ASP A 446 -12.86 17.17 5.91
C ASP A 446 -13.80 17.67 7.01
N ASP A 447 -13.35 18.64 7.80
CA ASP A 447 -14.15 19.29 8.83
C ASP A 447 -15.28 20.08 8.17
N ALA A 448 -16.53 19.65 8.37
CA ALA A 448 -17.70 20.28 7.80
C ALA A 448 -17.94 21.70 8.35
N LYS A 449 -17.31 22.07 9.48
CA LYS A 449 -17.38 23.43 10.05
C LYS A 449 -16.42 24.40 9.37
N LYS A 450 -15.54 23.92 8.46
CA LYS A 450 -14.61 24.76 7.72
C LYS A 450 -15.38 25.75 6.85
N LYS A 451 -15.29 27.04 7.20
CA LYS A 451 -16.03 28.14 6.54
C LYS A 451 -15.62 28.39 5.09
N ASN A 452 -14.38 28.06 4.74
CA ASN A 452 -13.80 28.34 3.43
C ASN A 452 -13.24 27.05 2.83
N LEU A 453 -14.04 26.40 1.98
CA LEU A 453 -13.53 25.33 1.14
C LEU A 453 -12.69 25.90 -0.02
N PRO A 454 -11.67 25.16 -0.50
CA PRO A 454 -10.96 25.51 -1.73
C PRO A 454 -11.94 25.71 -2.90
N LYS A 455 -11.73 26.73 -3.74
CA LYS A 455 -12.69 27.09 -4.80
C LYS A 455 -12.33 26.51 -6.17
N ASN A 456 -11.05 26.36 -6.50
CA ASN A 456 -10.63 25.86 -7.82
C ASN A 456 -10.50 24.34 -7.85
N ILE A 457 -11.54 23.63 -7.41
CA ILE A 457 -11.65 22.19 -7.51
C ILE A 457 -12.66 21.84 -8.58
N GLN A 458 -12.29 20.93 -9.47
CA GLN A 458 -13.12 20.50 -10.60
C GLN A 458 -13.22 18.97 -10.60
N ILE A 459 -14.45 18.47 -10.60
CA ILE A 459 -14.76 17.04 -10.71
C ILE A 459 -15.64 16.89 -11.94
N VAL A 460 -15.03 16.48 -13.06
CA VAL A 460 -15.65 16.60 -14.39
C VAL A 460 -15.38 15.38 -15.28
N ASN A 461 -16.29 15.01 -16.18
CA ASN A 461 -16.10 13.91 -17.13
C ASN A 461 -15.80 12.52 -16.50
N ASN A 462 -16.01 12.31 -15.21
CA ASN A 462 -15.69 11.02 -14.58
C ASN A 462 -16.82 10.00 -14.80
N LEU A 463 -16.45 8.73 -14.87
CA LEU A 463 -17.36 7.59 -15.01
C LEU A 463 -17.31 6.73 -13.74
N PHE A 464 -18.36 6.76 -12.92
CA PHE A 464 -18.43 6.03 -11.66
C PHE A 464 -19.37 4.83 -11.79
N LEU A 465 -18.84 3.61 -11.84
CA LEU A 465 -19.58 2.37 -12.13
C LEU A 465 -19.67 1.42 -10.94
N GLY A 466 -20.80 0.72 -10.80
CA GLY A 466 -20.95 -0.43 -9.87
C GLY A 466 -20.75 -0.15 -8.39
N GLY A 467 -20.64 1.11 -7.97
CA GLY A 467 -20.52 1.46 -6.55
C GLY A 467 -21.83 1.23 -5.78
N PRO A 468 -21.80 1.22 -4.45
CA PRO A 468 -23.02 1.16 -3.65
C PRO A 468 -23.91 2.38 -3.92
N ASP A 469 -25.14 2.31 -3.41
CA ASP A 469 -26.15 3.36 -3.47
C ASP A 469 -25.56 4.75 -3.11
N ALA A 470 -24.67 4.82 -2.12
CA ALA A 470 -23.88 6.01 -1.77
C ALA A 470 -22.46 6.02 -2.39
N ASN A 471 -22.35 5.98 -3.72
CA ASN A 471 -21.10 6.00 -4.49
C ASN A 471 -20.21 7.26 -4.30
N LEU A 472 -20.81 8.46 -4.17
CA LEU A 472 -20.09 9.73 -3.96
C LEU A 472 -20.47 10.30 -2.61
N ILE A 473 -19.49 10.54 -1.72
CA ILE A 473 -19.79 10.90 -0.32
C ILE A 473 -18.91 12.03 0.24
N PHE A 474 -19.48 12.81 1.15
CA PHE A 474 -18.80 13.75 2.03
C PHE A 474 -18.97 13.33 3.49
N LEU A 475 -17.87 12.94 4.12
CA LEU A 475 -17.81 12.66 5.56
C LEU A 475 -17.26 13.87 6.31
N ASP A 476 -17.95 14.26 7.39
CA ASP A 476 -17.43 15.23 8.35
C ASP A 476 -16.37 14.56 9.22
N SER A 477 -15.19 15.16 9.26
CA SER A 477 -14.09 14.71 10.11
C SER A 477 -14.17 15.29 11.53
N GLY A 478 -14.93 16.36 11.74
CA GLY A 478 -14.95 17.11 13.01
C GLY A 478 -13.58 17.65 13.41
N GLY A 479 -12.65 17.79 12.45
CA GLY A 479 -11.24 18.14 12.69
C GLY A 479 -10.34 16.97 13.07
N SER A 480 -10.87 15.73 13.14
CA SER A 480 -10.09 14.51 13.34
C SER A 480 -9.55 13.96 12.02
N MET A 481 -8.37 13.33 12.05
CA MET A 481 -7.82 12.59 10.89
C MET A 481 -8.16 11.09 10.93
N SER A 482 -8.74 10.61 12.03
CA SER A 482 -8.95 9.18 12.27
C SER A 482 -10.41 8.81 12.52
N GLU A 483 -11.25 9.78 12.89
CA GLU A 483 -12.63 9.55 13.29
C GLU A 483 -13.60 10.28 12.37
N VAL A 484 -14.72 9.61 12.10
CA VAL A 484 -15.84 10.22 11.38
C VAL A 484 -16.76 10.85 12.42
N ALA A 485 -16.94 12.17 12.33
CA ALA A 485 -17.83 12.92 13.22
C ALA A 485 -19.30 12.85 12.78
N GLY A 486 -19.54 12.71 11.48
CA GLY A 486 -20.89 12.69 10.93
C GLY A 486 -20.93 12.79 9.40
N PRO A 487 -22.11 13.00 8.82
CA PRO A 487 -22.24 13.38 7.43
C PRO A 487 -21.79 14.83 7.22
N GLY A 488 -21.08 15.08 6.12
CA GLY A 488 -20.74 16.44 5.68
C GLY A 488 -21.88 17.08 4.89
N ASP A 489 -21.78 18.39 4.66
CA ASP A 489 -22.74 19.16 3.87
C ASP A 489 -22.39 19.17 2.37
N ALA A 490 -23.04 18.28 1.61
CA ALA A 490 -22.83 18.18 0.17
C ALA A 490 -23.28 19.43 -0.60
N ALA A 491 -24.22 20.23 -0.09
CA ALA A 491 -24.68 21.44 -0.78
C ALA A 491 -23.57 22.49 -0.86
N VAL A 492 -22.74 22.59 0.19
CA VAL A 492 -21.56 23.46 0.20
C VAL A 492 -20.56 23.03 -0.88
N LEU A 493 -20.32 21.72 -1.07
CA LEU A 493 -19.43 21.22 -2.12
C LEU A 493 -19.95 21.50 -3.52
N LEU A 494 -21.24 21.29 -3.75
CA LEU A 494 -21.88 21.54 -5.05
C LEU A 494 -21.85 23.02 -5.43
N LYS A 495 -21.86 23.92 -4.44
CA LYS A 495 -21.71 25.36 -4.65
C LYS A 495 -20.25 25.80 -4.80
N ALA A 496 -19.33 25.19 -4.05
CA ALA A 496 -17.93 25.60 -4.01
C ALA A 496 -17.13 25.12 -5.23
N TRP A 497 -17.46 23.96 -5.78
CA TRP A 497 -16.65 23.29 -6.80
C TRP A 497 -17.39 23.16 -8.13
N ARG A 498 -16.63 22.94 -9.20
CA ARG A 498 -17.21 22.65 -10.53
C ARG A 498 -17.52 21.16 -10.64
N TRP A 499 -18.78 20.85 -10.89
CA TRP A 499 -19.27 19.50 -11.18
C TRP A 499 -19.97 19.50 -12.53
N SER A 500 -19.53 18.66 -13.46
CA SER A 500 -20.16 18.58 -14.78
C SER A 500 -19.75 17.32 -15.54
N CYS A 501 -20.67 16.78 -16.33
CA CYS A 501 -20.45 15.66 -17.22
C CYS A 501 -19.93 14.41 -16.51
N ASN A 502 -20.14 14.28 -15.19
CA ASN A 502 -19.88 13.01 -14.51
C ASN A 502 -21.06 12.06 -14.73
N TRP A 503 -20.74 10.80 -14.98
CA TRP A 503 -21.72 9.74 -15.18
C TRP A 503 -21.66 8.78 -14.01
N ARG A 504 -22.81 8.58 -13.36
CA ARG A 504 -22.90 7.83 -12.10
C ARG A 504 -23.86 6.66 -12.25
N GLU A 505 -23.33 5.45 -12.11
CA GLU A 505 -24.10 4.23 -11.93
C GLU A 505 -24.43 4.07 -10.45
N THR A 506 -25.68 4.34 -10.09
CA THR A 506 -26.15 4.32 -8.71
C THR A 506 -27.65 4.46 -8.67
N ARG A 507 -28.30 3.76 -7.75
CA ARG A 507 -29.73 3.89 -7.48
C ARG A 507 -30.05 5.03 -6.49
N GLY A 508 -29.02 5.72 -5.99
CA GLY A 508 -29.09 6.69 -4.90
C GLY A 508 -29.17 6.01 -3.52
N PRO A 509 -28.82 6.73 -2.43
CA PRO A 509 -28.73 6.17 -1.07
C PRO A 509 -30.07 5.58 -0.62
N LYS A 510 -30.02 4.40 0.03
CA LYS A 510 -31.16 3.74 0.69
C LYS A 510 -30.81 3.49 2.14
N GLY A 511 -31.44 4.23 3.05
CA GLY A 511 -31.30 4.04 4.49
C GLY A 511 -30.81 5.28 5.22
N ASP A 512 -30.71 5.15 6.54
CA ASP A 512 -30.41 6.24 7.47
C ASP A 512 -29.01 6.14 8.10
N ASP A 513 -28.17 5.24 7.57
CA ASP A 513 -26.79 5.11 8.01
C ASP A 513 -25.94 6.32 7.60
N ILE A 514 -24.75 6.44 8.20
CA ILE A 514 -23.88 7.58 7.98
C ILE A 514 -23.44 7.73 6.52
N PHE A 515 -23.20 6.64 5.78
CA PHE A 515 -22.78 6.71 4.38
C PHE A 515 -23.92 7.17 3.48
N SER A 516 -25.14 6.69 3.73
CA SER A 516 -26.34 7.14 3.02
C SER A 516 -26.59 8.64 3.24
N LYS A 517 -26.41 9.14 4.47
CA LYS A 517 -26.54 10.58 4.81
C LYS A 517 -25.41 11.45 4.28
N SER A 518 -24.23 10.88 4.07
CA SER A 518 -23.06 11.54 3.47
C SER A 518 -23.12 11.67 1.95
N TRP A 519 -24.17 11.15 1.31
CA TRP A 519 -24.29 11.17 -0.15
C TRP A 519 -24.17 12.57 -0.75
N ILE A 520 -23.33 12.70 -1.77
CA ILE A 520 -23.25 13.91 -2.61
C ILE A 520 -24.28 13.74 -3.75
N PRO A 521 -25.33 14.59 -3.80
CA PRO A 521 -26.34 14.52 -4.85
C PRO A 521 -25.76 14.63 -6.26
N VAL A 522 -26.54 14.19 -7.23
CA VAL A 522 -26.22 14.36 -8.65
C VAL A 522 -26.25 15.86 -8.95
N ALA A 523 -25.12 16.41 -9.38
CA ALA A 523 -25.05 17.81 -9.77
C ALA A 523 -25.87 18.08 -11.04
N PRO A 524 -26.36 19.30 -11.29
CA PRO A 524 -27.17 19.60 -12.49
C PRO A 524 -26.51 19.22 -13.83
N GLY A 525 -25.18 19.26 -13.91
CA GLY A 525 -24.42 18.87 -15.11
C GLY A 525 -24.07 17.39 -15.21
N ASP A 526 -24.44 16.57 -14.24
CA ASP A 526 -24.10 15.15 -14.18
C ASP A 526 -25.26 14.27 -14.68
N THR A 527 -24.93 13.04 -15.09
CA THR A 527 -25.90 12.04 -15.53
C THR A 527 -25.93 10.87 -14.55
N ARG A 528 -27.14 10.43 -14.15
CA ARG A 528 -27.35 9.23 -13.34
C ARG A 528 -28.10 8.18 -14.16
N GLN A 529 -27.64 6.93 -14.08
CA GLN A 529 -28.35 5.76 -14.63
C GLN A 529 -28.20 4.57 -13.68
N ASP A 530 -29.15 3.63 -13.72
CA ASP A 530 -29.07 2.42 -12.89
C ASP A 530 -27.95 1.47 -13.35
N ARG A 531 -27.67 1.49 -14.66
CA ARG A 531 -26.59 0.73 -15.29
C ARG A 531 -26.10 1.47 -16.52
N ILE A 532 -24.80 1.70 -16.60
CA ILE A 532 -24.15 2.35 -17.74
C ILE A 532 -23.40 1.29 -18.55
N ALA A 533 -23.68 1.18 -19.85
CA ALA A 533 -22.97 0.25 -20.70
C ALA A 533 -21.54 0.73 -20.99
N VAL A 534 -20.58 -0.18 -20.87
CA VAL A 534 -19.18 -0.03 -21.29
C VAL A 534 -18.79 -1.29 -22.05
N LEU A 535 -17.77 -1.22 -22.91
CA LEU A 535 -17.37 -2.33 -23.77
C LEU A 535 -16.97 -3.57 -22.97
N SER A 536 -16.29 -3.39 -21.84
CA SER A 536 -15.97 -4.48 -20.93
C SER A 536 -15.90 -4.02 -19.48
N ARG A 537 -16.30 -4.89 -18.55
CA ARG A 537 -16.06 -4.73 -17.10
C ARG A 537 -15.05 -5.75 -16.58
N ALA A 538 -14.46 -6.55 -17.46
CA ALA A 538 -13.45 -7.53 -17.10
C ALA A 538 -12.08 -6.85 -17.02
N VAL A 539 -11.42 -6.92 -15.87
CA VAL A 539 -10.11 -6.31 -15.59
C VAL A 539 -9.04 -6.68 -16.61
N GLY A 540 -9.04 -7.93 -17.07
CA GLY A 540 -8.06 -8.42 -18.05
C GLY A 540 -8.34 -8.00 -19.50
N SER A 541 -9.44 -7.29 -19.76
CA SER A 541 -9.79 -6.86 -21.11
C SER A 541 -9.02 -5.59 -21.49
N PRO A 542 -8.50 -5.48 -22.73
CA PRO A 542 -7.94 -4.21 -23.22
C PRO A 542 -8.99 -3.09 -23.24
N GLU A 543 -10.27 -3.47 -23.31
CA GLU A 543 -11.43 -2.59 -23.33
C GLU A 543 -12.04 -2.38 -21.94
N PHE A 544 -11.32 -2.74 -20.89
CA PHE A 544 -11.75 -2.56 -19.50
C PHE A 544 -12.21 -1.12 -19.27
N ILE A 545 -13.49 -0.99 -18.93
CA ILE A 545 -14.25 0.23 -18.67
C ILE A 545 -14.15 1.31 -19.75
N ARG A 546 -13.94 0.89 -21.01
CA ARG A 546 -13.98 1.80 -22.15
C ARG A 546 -15.42 2.16 -22.54
N PRO A 547 -15.72 3.44 -22.77
CA PRO A 547 -16.93 3.87 -23.47
C PRO A 547 -17.06 3.23 -24.86
N ALA A 548 -18.27 2.75 -25.21
CA ALA A 548 -18.54 2.36 -26.58
C ALA A 548 -18.58 3.59 -27.50
N LYS A 549 -18.09 3.45 -28.73
CA LYS A 549 -17.94 4.55 -29.71
C LYS A 549 -19.27 5.25 -30.06
N ASP A 550 -20.34 4.48 -30.09
CA ASP A 550 -21.71 4.90 -30.39
C ASP A 550 -22.52 5.28 -29.14
N SER A 551 -21.93 5.18 -27.95
CA SER A 551 -22.61 5.57 -26.70
C SER A 551 -22.58 7.08 -26.46
N PRO A 552 -23.52 7.62 -25.67
CA PRO A 552 -23.49 9.03 -25.26
C PRO A 552 -22.20 9.43 -24.51
N LEU A 553 -21.51 8.47 -23.88
CA LEU A 553 -20.22 8.71 -23.22
C LEU A 553 -19.14 9.16 -24.22
N ALA A 554 -19.26 8.82 -25.50
CA ALA A 554 -18.29 9.17 -26.52
C ALA A 554 -18.35 10.65 -26.97
N THR A 555 -19.48 11.32 -26.72
CA THR A 555 -19.77 12.66 -27.27
C THR A 555 -20.24 13.68 -26.23
N LYS A 556 -20.55 13.25 -24.99
CA LYS A 556 -21.05 14.11 -23.91
C LYS A 556 -20.01 14.46 -22.85
N GLY A 557 -18.72 14.42 -23.19
CA GLY A 557 -17.71 15.05 -22.36
C GLY A 557 -17.82 16.58 -22.41
N ALA A 558 -17.24 17.25 -21.42
CA ALA A 558 -17.28 18.71 -21.29
C ALA A 558 -16.68 19.46 -22.49
N GLY A 559 -15.74 18.85 -23.23
CA GLY A 559 -15.07 19.48 -24.37
C GLY A 559 -14.18 20.68 -23.98
N GLY A 560 -13.77 21.45 -24.99
CA GLY A 560 -12.91 22.62 -24.80
C GLY A 560 -11.48 22.24 -24.41
N ASP A 561 -11.07 22.56 -23.18
CA ASP A 561 -9.77 22.16 -22.62
C ASP A 561 -9.81 20.76 -21.99
N LEU A 562 -10.93 20.05 -22.08
CA LEU A 562 -11.11 18.68 -21.61
C LEU A 562 -11.63 17.79 -22.76
N PRO A 563 -11.49 16.46 -22.65
CA PRO A 563 -12.01 15.56 -23.67
C PRO A 563 -13.51 15.75 -23.95
N GLY A 564 -13.90 15.56 -25.21
CA GLY A 564 -15.30 15.46 -25.64
C GLY A 564 -15.97 14.14 -25.25
N TYR A 565 -15.26 13.22 -24.60
CA TYR A 565 -15.76 11.96 -24.07
C TYR A 565 -15.65 11.89 -22.54
N VAL A 566 -16.38 10.94 -21.94
CA VAL A 566 -16.45 10.68 -20.50
C VAL A 566 -15.66 9.42 -20.15
N GLY A 567 -14.99 9.43 -19.00
CA GLY A 567 -14.21 8.30 -18.49
C GLY A 567 -12.75 8.31 -18.94
N ALA A 568 -12.01 7.32 -18.46
CA ALA A 568 -10.56 7.19 -18.58
C ALA A 568 -10.06 6.94 -19.99
N MET A 569 -10.63 5.94 -20.64
CA MET A 569 -10.23 5.55 -21.97
C MET A 569 -11.02 6.35 -23.00
N PRO A 570 -10.36 6.89 -24.05
CA PRO A 570 -11.11 7.41 -25.18
C PRO A 570 -11.91 6.28 -25.84
N PRO A 571 -13.08 6.57 -26.42
CA PRO A 571 -13.74 5.64 -27.33
C PRO A 571 -12.80 5.27 -28.49
N ASP A 572 -13.02 4.10 -29.08
CA ASP A 572 -12.19 3.63 -30.18
C ASP A 572 -12.15 4.64 -31.35
N GLY A 573 -10.94 4.88 -31.88
CA GLY A 573 -10.68 5.88 -32.91
C GLY A 573 -10.67 7.34 -32.45
N ILE A 574 -10.82 7.62 -31.15
CA ILE A 574 -10.66 8.98 -30.58
C ILE A 574 -9.31 9.07 -29.85
N ALA A 575 -8.57 10.15 -30.09
CA ALA A 575 -7.31 10.44 -29.42
C ALA A 575 -7.46 11.63 -28.47
N TRP A 576 -6.66 11.64 -27.40
CA TRP A 576 -6.55 12.78 -26.48
C TRP A 576 -5.15 12.84 -25.86
N ASP A 577 -4.59 14.04 -25.74
CA ASP A 577 -3.32 14.28 -25.05
C ASP A 577 -3.51 15.18 -23.82
N TRP A 578 -3.23 14.62 -22.64
CA TRP A 578 -3.29 15.35 -21.37
C TRP A 578 -2.19 16.40 -21.22
N SER A 579 -1.10 16.28 -21.97
CA SER A 579 0.06 17.18 -21.90
C SER A 579 -0.33 18.59 -22.35
N GLU A 580 -1.08 18.72 -23.45
CA GLU A 580 -1.57 19.99 -23.96
C GLU A 580 -2.51 20.69 -22.98
N VAL A 581 -3.43 19.93 -22.38
CA VAL A 581 -4.41 20.43 -21.39
C VAL A 581 -3.70 21.03 -20.19
N TRP A 582 -2.74 20.31 -19.63
CA TRP A 582 -1.97 20.79 -18.49
C TRP A 582 -1.24 22.09 -18.84
N GLN A 583 -0.49 22.10 -19.95
CA GLN A 583 0.26 23.26 -20.39
C GLN A 583 -0.64 24.48 -20.61
N ALA A 584 -1.81 24.29 -21.21
CA ALA A 584 -2.80 25.35 -21.40
C ALA A 584 -3.33 25.89 -20.06
N ARG A 585 -3.58 25.02 -19.08
CA ARG A 585 -4.09 25.39 -17.74
C ARG A 585 -3.04 26.13 -16.90
N VAL A 586 -1.78 25.71 -16.95
CA VAL A 586 -0.67 26.43 -16.30
C VAL A 586 -0.45 27.79 -16.97
N LYS A 587 -0.39 27.85 -18.30
CA LYS A 587 -0.21 29.12 -19.05
C LYS A 587 -1.32 30.14 -18.76
N LYS A 588 -2.59 29.70 -18.73
CA LYS A 588 -3.73 30.57 -18.39
C LYS A 588 -3.65 31.18 -16.99
N LYS A 589 -2.96 30.52 -16.06
CA LYS A 589 -2.74 31.04 -14.69
C LYS A 589 -1.53 31.97 -14.59
N ASN A 590 -0.46 31.70 -15.34
CA ASN A 590 0.74 32.55 -15.36
C ASN A 590 0.58 33.82 -16.21
N GLY A 591 -0.46 33.90 -17.05
CA GLY A 591 -0.80 35.05 -17.89
C GLY A 591 -1.87 35.98 -17.30
N LYS A 592 -2.03 36.02 -15.98
CA LYS A 592 -2.88 36.99 -15.27
C LYS A 592 -2.10 37.79 -14.24
#